data_AF-A0A6L9YVE6-F1
#
_entry.id   AF-A0A6L9YVE6-F1
#
_cell.length_a   1.000
_cell.length_b   1.000
_cell.length_c   1.000
_cell.angle_alpha   90.00
_cell.angle_beta   90.00
_cell.angle_gamma   90.00
#
_symmetry.space_group_name_H-M   'P 1'
#
loop_
_entity.id
_entity.type
_entity.pdbx_description
1 polymer ?
#
loop_
_entity_poly.entity_id
_entity_poly.type
_entity_poly.pdbx_seq_one_letter_code
_entity_poly.pdbx_strand_id
1 'polypeptide(L)'
;MAQPLYIKPDIRSTLGISIFTIPKPFVGNIGIIQHNAITSWTLLKPKPEIILFGDEIGTASIAEELGVNHVPDIECNSYGTPLLDSVFAQVQEQATYDIITYINADIILLKDFTQAIQQVCQHLDTFLLTGRRWNLDLSNPIEFQSPTWEDTLSQQVNQTGCLGAHDAKDYFIFPKYLFPSIPKFAVGRGYWDTWMVTTAAIRGYPIVDASEVVMAVHQNHSYGHLMGGKNEAHMGKEAQQNKTIGNVQAQGTIADSTWQLKPWHNKYSPRVSVIIIRRLSDVGNREQGTGNREQGTGNREQGTGNSGQEFRERVSKNYFGKRSIVGENNSALVERAVESVLAQNYSDYEIIVVDGAGNQGVGSREQGVGSREQGTGNREQGTGSREGSPLAPLNKGGTVNQGGTVNQGGNRYYEKRYKSVSVGGCVGKWGALCDWPTATLRERGLEMAQGEFVTFVDSDSVLLPDALEKQVAAFDRESSTLDLLLSGWQLVEGEKITQVTPWQELPDLEDLHIWKLGKLWQPLRQSNIMFRRSRLDLVGGFNRELNQDAAMVEIILNLVFLRGSRALWLPEATCRYFGQSNTIEKQSSPVAEEMKEVIDSIFKQPTVKGWMQKLKARAYPKGVGSRE
;
A
#
# COMPACT_ATOMS: atom_id res chain seq x y z
N MET A 1 -8.41 16.82 -7.72
CA MET A 1 -8.22 16.03 -6.48
C MET A 1 -6.74 16.03 -6.15
N ALA A 2 -6.39 16.06 -4.87
CA ALA A 2 -5.00 16.04 -4.42
C ALA A 2 -4.31 14.70 -4.73
N GLN A 3 -3.00 14.72 -4.94
CA GLN A 3 -2.17 13.52 -5.06
C GLN A 3 -1.82 12.98 -3.65
N PRO A 4 -2.09 11.70 -3.33
CA PRO A 4 -1.77 11.14 -2.03
C PRO A 4 -0.25 10.92 -1.88
N LEU A 5 0.27 11.19 -0.69
CA LEU A 5 1.64 10.87 -0.27
C LEU A 5 1.56 10.11 1.06
N TYR A 6 1.91 8.83 1.08
CA TYR A 6 1.78 8.00 2.28
C TYR A 6 3.03 8.09 3.16
N ILE A 7 2.85 8.35 4.47
CA ILE A 7 3.94 8.41 5.45
C ILE A 7 4.40 7.01 5.86
N LYS A 8 5.69 6.69 5.72
CA LYS A 8 6.21 5.32 5.99
C LYS A 8 6.19 4.97 7.49
N PRO A 9 5.89 3.72 7.91
CA PRO A 9 5.74 3.36 9.33
C PRO A 9 7.03 3.46 10.14
N ASP A 10 8.16 3.25 9.48
CA ASP A 10 9.49 3.25 10.06
C ASP A 10 10.21 4.60 9.91
N ILE A 11 9.52 5.64 9.41
CA ILE A 11 10.14 6.94 9.14
C ILE A 11 10.71 7.56 10.42
N ARG A 12 12.00 7.87 10.37
CA ARG A 12 12.72 8.59 11.42
C ARG A 12 13.04 9.96 10.88
N SER A 13 12.63 11.02 11.58
CA SER A 13 13.08 12.35 11.24
C SER A 13 14.58 12.48 11.57
N THR A 14 15.36 12.88 10.58
CA THR A 14 16.79 13.24 10.72
C THR A 14 17.07 14.66 10.23
N LEU A 15 16.10 15.28 9.56
CA LEU A 15 16.15 16.63 9.03
C LEU A 15 16.05 17.67 10.16
N GLY A 16 17.02 18.58 10.23
CA GLY A 16 16.91 19.79 11.06
C GLY A 16 15.92 20.78 10.44
N ILE A 17 15.12 21.43 11.28
CA ILE A 17 14.13 22.44 10.89
C ILE A 17 14.21 23.64 11.84
N SER A 18 13.85 24.82 11.35
CA SER A 18 13.77 26.05 12.14
C SER A 18 12.32 26.48 12.33
N ILE A 19 11.86 26.54 13.57
CA ILE A 19 10.52 26.99 13.96
C ILE A 19 10.61 28.44 14.42
N PHE A 20 9.71 29.30 13.93
CA PHE A 20 9.64 30.69 14.36
C PHE A 20 8.21 31.15 14.63
N THR A 21 8.08 32.06 15.60
CA THR A 21 6.79 32.61 16.04
C THR A 21 6.97 34.02 16.61
N ILE A 22 5.85 34.74 16.76
CA ILE A 22 5.77 36.06 17.39
C ILE A 22 4.78 35.91 18.56
N PRO A 23 5.25 35.69 19.80
CA PRO A 23 4.36 35.45 20.93
C PRO A 23 3.67 36.73 21.40
N LYS A 24 2.50 36.54 22.01
CA LYS A 24 1.75 37.53 22.81
C LYS A 24 2.45 37.67 24.19
N PRO A 25 2.10 38.67 25.03
CA PRO A 25 2.56 38.73 26.42
C PRO A 25 2.36 37.42 27.19
N PHE A 26 3.39 36.96 27.90
CA PHE A 26 3.34 35.77 28.76
C PHE A 26 2.65 36.05 30.11
N VAL A 27 1.42 36.55 30.04
CA VAL A 27 0.62 37.01 31.18
C VAL A 27 -0.64 36.18 31.33
N GLY A 28 -0.88 35.67 32.54
CA GLY A 28 -2.05 34.85 32.86
C GLY A 28 -2.17 33.59 31.98
N ASN A 29 -3.40 33.25 31.58
CA ASN A 29 -3.67 32.02 30.83
C ASN A 29 -3.00 31.99 29.44
N ILE A 30 -2.73 33.15 28.83
CA ILE A 30 -2.01 33.22 27.54
C ILE A 30 -0.54 32.82 27.74
N GLY A 31 0.07 33.16 28.87
CA GLY A 31 1.40 32.68 29.24
C GLY A 31 1.47 31.15 29.34
N ILE A 32 0.50 30.52 30.00
CA ILE A 32 0.41 29.04 30.12
C ILE A 32 0.27 28.39 28.74
N ILE A 33 -0.62 28.92 27.89
CA ILE A 33 -0.84 28.42 26.53
C ILE A 33 0.45 28.45 25.71
N GLN A 34 1.17 29.56 25.73
CA GLN A 34 2.40 29.71 24.95
C GLN A 34 3.57 28.91 25.52
N HIS A 35 3.65 28.77 26.84
CA HIS A 35 4.61 27.88 27.49
C HIS A 35 4.37 26.42 27.08
N ASN A 36 3.12 25.95 27.11
CA ASN A 36 2.75 24.61 26.64
C ASN A 36 3.13 24.38 25.17
N ALA A 37 2.81 25.33 24.29
CA ALA A 37 3.13 25.25 22.86
C ALA A 37 4.65 25.16 22.65
N ILE A 38 5.42 26.17 23.08
CA ILE A 38 6.86 26.27 22.83
C ILE A 38 7.61 25.10 23.49
N THR A 39 7.22 24.69 24.71
CA THR A 39 7.81 23.51 25.38
C THR A 39 7.63 22.25 24.54
N SER A 40 6.45 21.99 23.98
CA SER A 40 6.23 20.84 23.10
C SER A 40 7.17 20.83 21.89
N TRP A 41 7.45 22.00 21.31
CA TRP A 41 8.37 22.13 20.16
C TRP A 41 9.80 21.76 20.56
N THR A 42 10.26 22.09 21.77
CA THR A 42 11.60 21.68 22.25
C THR A 42 11.76 20.15 22.41
N LEU A 43 10.65 19.44 22.59
CA LEU A 43 10.61 17.99 22.82
C LEU A 43 10.59 17.17 21.53
N LEU A 44 10.35 17.81 20.38
CA LEU A 44 10.44 17.18 19.06
C LEU A 44 11.85 16.59 18.80
N LYS A 45 11.91 15.63 17.87
CA LYS A 45 13.14 14.89 17.54
C LYS A 45 13.36 14.86 16.02
N PRO A 46 14.51 15.35 15.51
CA PRO A 46 15.55 16.13 16.23
C PRO A 46 14.98 17.40 16.89
N LYS A 47 15.63 17.97 17.92
CA LYS A 47 15.18 19.24 18.51
C LYS A 47 15.31 20.33 17.42
N PRO A 48 14.22 21.03 17.07
CA PRO A 48 14.29 22.15 16.13
C PRO A 48 15.16 23.29 16.65
N GLU A 49 15.70 24.08 15.74
CA GLU A 49 15.98 25.48 16.09
C GLU A 49 14.64 26.18 16.34
N ILE A 50 14.54 27.00 17.39
CA ILE A 50 13.31 27.72 17.74
C ILE A 50 13.69 29.19 17.95
N ILE A 51 12.97 30.10 17.30
CA ILE A 51 13.23 31.54 17.32
C ILE A 51 11.94 32.29 17.71
N LEU A 52 11.98 33.00 18.84
CA LEU A 52 10.91 33.88 19.29
C LEU A 52 11.21 35.31 18.85
N PHE A 53 10.30 35.93 18.10
CA PHE A 53 10.46 37.29 17.57
C PHE A 53 9.62 38.31 18.36
N GLY A 54 10.20 39.46 18.68
CA GLY A 54 9.55 40.60 19.35
C GLY A 54 9.82 40.66 20.86
N ASP A 55 9.68 41.86 21.42
CA ASP A 55 9.96 42.18 22.83
C ASP A 55 8.69 42.22 23.72
N GLU A 56 7.72 41.34 23.44
CA GLU A 56 6.49 41.25 24.25
C GLU A 56 6.77 40.71 25.65
N ILE A 57 6.02 41.17 26.65
CA ILE A 57 6.32 40.97 28.08
C ILE A 57 6.54 39.49 28.41
N GLY A 58 7.76 39.18 28.87
CA GLY A 58 8.18 37.84 29.30
C GLY A 58 8.89 37.01 28.22
N THR A 59 8.90 37.43 26.95
CA THR A 59 9.47 36.64 25.83
C THR A 59 10.93 36.27 26.03
N ALA A 60 11.78 37.23 26.43
CA ALA A 60 13.19 36.97 26.73
C ALA A 60 13.38 35.94 27.87
N SER A 61 12.57 36.02 28.92
CA SER A 61 12.63 35.11 30.08
C SER A 61 12.25 33.67 29.70
N ILE A 62 11.26 33.49 28.83
CA ILE A 62 10.85 32.17 28.34
C ILE A 62 11.85 31.61 27.32
N ALA A 63 12.51 32.48 26.54
CA ALA A 63 13.58 32.07 25.65
C ALA A 63 14.79 31.52 26.42
N GLU A 64 15.20 32.21 27.50
CA GLU A 64 16.24 31.74 28.42
C GLU A 64 15.85 30.44 29.13
N GLU A 65 14.62 30.36 29.68
CA GLU A 65 14.11 29.17 30.39
C GLU A 65 14.12 27.90 29.52
N LEU A 66 13.64 28.00 28.27
CA LEU A 66 13.47 26.85 27.37
C LEU A 66 14.71 26.57 26.50
N GLY A 67 15.75 27.41 26.58
CA GLY A 67 16.94 27.32 25.74
C GLY A 67 16.60 27.40 24.26
N VAL A 68 16.01 28.53 23.86
CA VAL A 68 15.62 28.87 22.48
C VAL A 68 16.05 30.30 22.15
N ASN A 69 16.12 30.66 20.86
CA ASN A 69 16.62 31.95 20.42
C ASN A 69 15.56 33.05 20.62
N HIS A 70 15.99 34.27 20.97
CA HIS A 70 15.14 35.47 21.04
C HIS A 70 15.69 36.57 20.13
N VAL A 71 14.80 37.24 19.41
CA VAL A 71 15.12 38.36 18.51
C VAL A 71 14.11 39.49 18.79
N PRO A 72 14.43 40.47 19.66
CA PRO A 72 13.47 41.49 20.09
C PRO A 72 13.14 42.51 18.99
N ASP A 73 14.13 42.91 18.19
CA ASP A 73 14.03 44.00 17.23
C ASP A 73 13.27 43.60 15.95
N ILE A 74 12.00 43.98 15.85
CA ILE A 74 11.15 43.76 14.67
C ILE A 74 10.40 45.03 14.28
N GLU A 75 10.15 45.27 13.00
CA GLU A 75 9.35 46.43 12.58
C GLU A 75 7.91 46.31 13.07
N CYS A 76 7.38 47.38 13.65
CA CYS A 76 5.96 47.54 13.95
C CYS A 76 5.30 48.60 13.05
N ASN A 77 4.01 48.46 12.83
CA ASN A 77 3.20 49.47 12.14
C ASN A 77 2.90 50.68 13.05
N SER A 78 2.16 51.67 12.53
CA SER A 78 1.78 52.88 13.30
C SER A 78 0.81 52.64 14.48
N TYR A 79 0.41 51.40 14.74
CA TYR A 79 -0.37 50.98 15.92
C TYR A 79 0.49 50.24 16.96
N GLY A 80 1.78 49.99 16.67
CA GLY A 80 2.66 49.15 17.49
C GLY A 80 2.54 47.66 17.19
N THR A 81 1.66 47.23 16.27
CA THR A 81 1.52 45.81 15.89
C THR A 81 2.71 45.37 15.03
N PRO A 82 3.40 44.26 15.36
CA PRO A 82 4.50 43.75 14.55
C PRO A 82 4.14 43.39 13.11
N LEU A 83 5.13 43.52 12.22
CA LEU A 83 5.02 43.28 10.79
C LEU A 83 5.75 42.00 10.37
N LEU A 84 5.04 41.13 9.66
CA LEU A 84 5.55 39.81 9.26
C LEU A 84 6.69 39.89 8.25
N ASP A 85 6.79 40.92 7.41
CA ASP A 85 7.86 41.03 6.41
C ASP A 85 9.24 41.24 7.05
N SER A 86 9.31 42.00 8.14
CA SER A 86 10.52 42.15 8.95
C SER A 86 10.96 40.79 9.53
N VAL A 87 10.02 40.01 10.06
CA VAL A 87 10.29 38.69 10.63
C VAL A 87 10.67 37.66 9.56
N PHE A 88 10.00 37.68 8.40
CA PHE A 88 10.32 36.80 7.27
C PHE A 88 11.66 37.16 6.59
N ALA A 89 12.09 38.42 6.63
CA ALA A 89 13.44 38.80 6.23
C ALA A 89 14.49 38.29 7.22
N GLN A 90 14.28 38.54 8.53
CA GLN A 90 15.23 38.14 9.56
C GLN A 90 15.39 36.61 9.69
N VAL A 91 14.31 35.83 9.60
CA VAL A 91 14.43 34.36 9.61
C VAL A 91 15.13 33.82 8.34
N GLN A 92 14.98 34.50 7.20
CA GLN A 92 15.72 34.17 5.97
C GLN A 92 17.22 34.49 6.06
N GLU A 93 17.64 35.38 6.95
CA GLU A 93 19.05 35.56 7.28
C GLU A 93 19.50 34.53 8.34
N GLN A 94 18.82 34.54 9.49
CA GLN A 94 19.32 33.96 10.74
C GLN A 94 19.09 32.45 10.92
N ALA A 95 18.08 31.85 10.28
CA ALA A 95 17.74 30.44 10.52
C ALA A 95 18.82 29.47 10.01
N THR A 96 19.23 28.52 10.86
CA THR A 96 20.27 27.53 10.57
C THR A 96 19.87 26.52 9.48
N TYR A 97 18.58 26.21 9.34
CA TYR A 97 18.09 25.14 8.46
C TYR A 97 17.31 25.66 7.25
N ASP A 98 17.43 24.95 6.11
CA ASP A 98 16.75 25.30 4.86
C ASP A 98 15.23 25.06 4.86
N ILE A 99 14.70 24.33 5.85
CA ILE A 99 13.25 24.15 6.03
C ILE A 99 12.81 24.94 7.26
N ILE A 100 11.99 25.96 7.02
CA ILE A 100 11.48 26.87 8.05
C ILE A 100 9.98 26.68 8.27
N THR A 101 9.54 26.94 9.50
CA THR A 101 8.17 26.75 9.98
C THR A 101 7.71 28.02 10.68
N TYR A 102 6.74 28.73 10.10
CA TYR A 102 5.94 29.66 10.89
C TYR A 102 4.88 28.85 11.65
N ILE A 103 4.67 29.15 12.93
CA ILE A 103 3.59 28.58 13.74
C ILE A 103 3.03 29.60 14.74
N ASN A 104 1.72 29.57 15.01
CA ASN A 104 1.13 30.36 16.08
C ASN A 104 1.48 29.76 17.46
N ALA A 105 1.83 30.62 18.42
CA ALA A 105 2.28 30.21 19.76
C ALA A 105 1.20 29.58 20.66
N ASP A 106 0.01 29.26 20.14
CA ASP A 106 -1.07 28.55 20.85
C ASP A 106 -1.15 27.06 20.44
N ILE A 107 -0.32 26.63 19.47
CA ILE A 107 -0.30 25.27 18.91
C ILE A 107 0.74 24.36 19.58
N ILE A 108 0.29 23.30 20.22
CA ILE A 108 1.12 22.17 20.67
C ILE A 108 1.39 21.23 19.48
N LEU A 109 2.62 20.71 19.40
CA LEU A 109 3.07 19.76 18.38
C LEU A 109 3.49 18.41 18.98
N LEU A 110 3.33 17.34 18.20
CA LEU A 110 3.68 15.96 18.54
C LEU A 110 4.77 15.42 17.58
N LYS A 111 5.29 14.22 17.84
CA LYS A 111 6.35 13.55 17.05
C LYS A 111 6.02 13.38 15.57
N ASP A 112 4.72 13.30 15.25
CA ASP A 112 4.20 13.20 13.88
C ASP A 112 4.62 14.38 13.00
N PHE A 113 4.80 15.57 13.58
CA PHE A 113 5.20 16.80 12.90
C PHE A 113 6.54 16.67 12.18
N THR A 114 7.59 16.22 12.87
CA THR A 114 8.93 16.09 12.27
C THR A 114 9.00 14.88 11.32
N GLN A 115 8.17 13.86 11.52
CA GLN A 115 8.01 12.72 10.61
C GLN A 115 7.31 13.13 9.31
N ALA A 116 6.25 13.95 9.38
CA ALA A 116 5.52 14.47 8.23
C ALA A 116 6.41 15.34 7.33
N ILE A 117 7.16 16.28 7.92
CA ILE A 117 8.12 17.10 7.17
C ILE A 117 9.20 16.21 6.53
N GLN A 118 9.71 15.21 7.26
CA GLN A 118 10.70 14.27 6.73
C GLN A 118 10.18 13.47 5.52
N GLN A 119 8.90 13.09 5.49
CA GLN A 119 8.28 12.41 4.35
C GLN A 119 8.14 13.36 3.15
N VAL A 120 7.69 14.60 3.37
CA VAL A 120 7.50 15.59 2.31
C VAL A 120 8.83 15.96 1.65
N CYS A 121 9.88 16.23 2.44
CA CYS A 121 11.22 16.55 1.94
C CYS A 121 11.95 15.36 1.26
N GLN A 122 11.40 14.14 1.29
CA GLN A 122 11.89 13.02 0.47
C GLN A 122 11.29 12.99 -0.95
N HIS A 123 10.28 13.83 -1.24
CA HIS A 123 9.50 13.77 -2.48
C HIS A 123 9.34 15.14 -3.17
N LEU A 124 9.48 16.25 -2.46
CA LEU A 124 9.25 17.61 -2.96
C LEU A 124 10.35 18.58 -2.51
N ASP A 125 11.10 19.15 -3.48
CA ASP A 125 12.12 20.18 -3.22
C ASP A 125 11.52 21.57 -2.95
N THR A 126 10.29 21.80 -3.42
CA THR A 126 9.52 23.02 -3.18
C THR A 126 8.09 22.67 -2.78
N PHE A 127 7.61 23.22 -1.67
CA PHE A 127 6.28 22.93 -1.13
C PHE A 127 5.83 23.98 -0.11
N LEU A 128 4.51 24.13 0.05
CA LEU A 128 3.88 24.72 1.23
C LEU A 128 3.09 23.62 1.95
N LEU A 129 3.59 23.19 3.11
CA LEU A 129 2.99 22.16 3.95
C LEU A 129 2.21 22.84 5.09
N THR A 130 0.93 22.50 5.24
CA THR A 130 0.03 23.03 6.27
C THR A 130 -1.09 22.03 6.54
N GLY A 131 -1.90 22.21 7.59
CA GLY A 131 -2.96 21.27 7.93
C GLY A 131 -3.91 21.79 8.99
N ARG A 132 -5.05 21.12 9.11
CA ARG A 132 -6.16 21.50 10.01
C ARG A 132 -5.75 21.21 11.44
N ARG A 133 -5.82 22.24 12.28
CA ARG A 133 -5.57 22.13 13.74
C ARG A 133 -6.78 21.60 14.52
N TRP A 134 -6.52 20.75 15.50
CA TRP A 134 -7.48 20.28 16.49
C TRP A 134 -7.69 21.34 17.58
N ASN A 135 -8.92 21.82 17.77
CA ASN A 135 -9.28 22.61 18.95
C ASN A 135 -9.37 21.70 20.17
N LEU A 136 -8.77 22.10 21.29
CA LEU A 136 -8.93 21.44 22.58
C LEU A 136 -9.02 22.46 23.72
N ASP A 137 -9.94 22.23 24.67
CA ASP A 137 -10.01 23.01 25.90
C ASP A 137 -8.92 22.52 26.88
N LEU A 138 -7.86 23.33 27.02
CA LEU A 138 -6.76 23.12 27.96
C LEU A 138 -6.62 24.34 28.87
N SER A 139 -6.78 24.13 30.17
CA SER A 139 -6.81 25.17 31.21
C SER A 139 -5.65 25.10 32.21
N ASN A 140 -4.75 24.12 32.06
CA ASN A 140 -3.64 23.85 32.97
C ASN A 140 -2.33 23.69 32.18
N PRO A 141 -1.16 23.89 32.82
CA PRO A 141 0.13 23.45 32.27
C PRO A 141 0.14 21.93 32.02
N ILE A 142 0.87 21.48 31.00
CA ILE A 142 1.07 20.05 30.70
C ILE A 142 2.31 19.53 31.44
N GLU A 143 2.19 18.35 32.06
CA GLU A 143 3.30 17.65 32.74
C GLU A 143 4.25 16.99 31.74
N PHE A 144 4.99 17.79 30.96
CA PHE A 144 5.91 17.33 29.92
C PHE A 144 7.03 16.40 30.40
N GLN A 145 7.31 16.35 31.71
CA GLN A 145 8.25 15.42 32.32
C GLN A 145 7.70 13.99 32.39
N SER A 146 6.38 13.79 32.21
CA SER A 146 5.76 12.47 32.11
C SER A 146 6.12 11.81 30.78
N PRO A 147 6.65 10.57 30.75
CA PRO A 147 7.03 9.89 29.52
C PRO A 147 5.84 9.54 28.62
N THR A 148 4.60 9.73 29.09
CA THR A 148 3.36 9.49 28.33
C THR A 148 2.55 10.77 28.07
N TRP A 149 3.11 11.97 28.27
CA TRP A 149 2.37 13.23 28.07
C TRP A 149 1.70 13.31 26.69
N GLU A 150 2.43 12.84 25.66
CA GLU A 150 2.03 12.84 24.26
C GLU A 150 0.87 11.87 23.99
N ASP A 151 0.94 10.66 24.54
CA ASP A 151 -0.12 9.65 24.39
C ASP A 151 -1.38 10.05 25.17
N THR A 152 -1.23 10.69 26.33
CA THR A 152 -2.33 11.27 27.13
C THR A 152 -3.02 12.39 26.34
N LEU A 153 -2.25 13.34 25.79
CA LEU A 153 -2.79 14.42 24.97
C LEU A 153 -3.48 13.87 23.71
N SER A 154 -2.86 12.91 23.02
CA SER A 154 -3.44 12.25 21.85
C SER A 154 -4.78 11.60 22.18
N GLN A 155 -4.90 10.91 23.32
CA GLN A 155 -6.16 10.32 23.77
C GLN A 155 -7.20 11.39 24.10
N GLN A 156 -6.82 12.50 24.73
CA GLN A 156 -7.73 13.60 25.02
C GLN A 156 -8.25 14.28 23.73
N VAL A 157 -7.39 14.54 22.75
CA VAL A 157 -7.78 15.06 21.42
C VAL A 157 -8.78 14.13 20.74
N ASN A 158 -8.54 12.81 20.76
CA ASN A 158 -9.46 11.83 20.16
C ASN A 158 -10.79 11.68 20.93
N GLN A 159 -10.88 12.12 22.18
CA GLN A 159 -12.10 12.01 23.02
C GLN A 159 -12.95 13.29 23.00
N THR A 160 -12.33 14.47 23.05
CA THR A 160 -13.02 15.77 23.21
C THR A 160 -12.54 16.86 22.24
N GLY A 161 -11.51 16.61 21.45
CA GLY A 161 -10.99 17.56 20.47
C GLY A 161 -11.91 17.74 19.26
N CYS A 162 -11.85 18.92 18.64
CA CYS A 162 -12.65 19.26 17.46
C CYS A 162 -11.77 19.77 16.31
N LEU A 163 -11.65 18.97 15.25
CA LEU A 163 -10.86 19.32 14.07
C LEU A 163 -11.42 20.55 13.36
N GLY A 164 -10.59 21.59 13.17
CA GLY A 164 -10.99 22.85 12.53
C GLY A 164 -11.50 22.70 11.09
N ALA A 165 -12.12 23.76 10.55
CA ALA A 165 -12.46 23.83 9.13
C ALA A 165 -11.21 24.05 8.25
N HIS A 166 -11.34 24.01 6.93
CA HIS A 166 -10.20 24.11 5.99
C HIS A 166 -9.50 25.48 5.98
N ASP A 167 -10.06 26.49 6.63
CA ASP A 167 -9.45 27.80 6.85
C ASP A 167 -8.56 27.86 8.10
N ALA A 168 -8.72 26.92 9.04
CA ALA A 168 -8.01 26.84 10.32
C ALA A 168 -6.53 26.38 10.17
N LYS A 169 -5.73 27.31 9.64
CA LYS A 169 -4.32 27.16 9.27
C LYS A 169 -3.44 27.93 10.25
N ASP A 170 -2.93 27.25 11.27
CA ASP A 170 -2.13 27.88 12.34
C ASP A 170 -0.61 27.56 12.25
N TYR A 171 -0.19 26.81 11.21
CA TYR A 171 1.20 26.53 10.91
C TYR A 171 1.46 26.41 9.40
N PHE A 172 2.67 26.76 8.97
CA PHE A 172 3.13 26.73 7.59
C PHE A 172 4.62 26.33 7.52
N ILE A 173 4.93 25.20 6.89
CA ILE A 173 6.30 24.73 6.67
C ILE A 173 6.65 24.85 5.18
N PHE A 174 7.81 25.41 4.88
CA PHE A 174 8.27 25.64 3.50
C PHE A 174 9.80 25.80 3.45
N PRO A 175 10.43 25.55 2.28
CA PRO A 175 11.84 25.89 2.09
C PRO A 175 12.10 27.40 2.25
N LYS A 176 13.22 27.74 2.90
CA LYS A 176 13.60 29.08 3.40
C LYS A 176 13.35 30.21 2.39
N TYR A 177 13.68 29.98 1.11
CA TYR A 177 13.60 30.97 0.03
C TYR A 177 12.34 30.87 -0.87
N LEU A 178 11.33 30.08 -0.50
CA LEU A 178 10.09 29.94 -1.29
C LEU A 178 9.27 31.24 -1.35
N PHE A 179 9.34 32.03 -0.27
CA PHE A 179 8.72 33.35 -0.14
C PHE A 179 9.81 34.40 0.13
N PRO A 180 10.62 34.78 -0.88
CA PRO A 180 11.79 35.64 -0.68
C PRO A 180 11.43 37.03 -0.12
N SER A 181 10.22 37.50 -0.40
CA SER A 181 9.56 38.63 0.24
C SER A 181 8.08 38.34 0.44
N ILE A 182 7.52 38.88 1.52
CA ILE A 182 6.09 38.92 1.78
C ILE A 182 5.64 40.38 1.99
N PRO A 183 4.36 40.72 1.78
CA PRO A 183 3.82 42.05 2.08
C PRO A 183 3.88 42.41 3.57
N LYS A 184 3.84 43.72 3.89
CA LYS A 184 3.83 44.28 5.27
C LYS A 184 2.52 43.96 6.02
N PHE A 185 2.30 42.69 6.34
CA PHE A 185 1.14 42.22 7.10
C PHE A 185 1.33 42.43 8.60
N ALA A 186 0.31 42.97 9.27
CA ALA A 186 0.23 43.02 10.73
C ALA A 186 -0.06 41.62 11.30
N VAL A 187 0.73 41.19 12.29
CA VAL A 187 0.55 39.91 12.98
C VAL A 187 -0.76 39.87 13.79
N GLY A 188 -1.35 38.68 13.95
CA GLY A 188 -2.61 38.51 14.70
C GLY A 188 -3.80 39.24 14.06
N ARG A 189 -3.76 39.50 12.75
CA ARG A 189 -4.83 40.03 11.92
C ARG A 189 -5.00 39.13 10.70
N GLY A 190 -6.22 39.01 10.16
CA GLY A 190 -6.51 38.06 9.08
C GLY A 190 -5.79 38.30 7.75
N TYR A 191 -6.08 37.42 6.78
CA TYR A 191 -5.71 37.47 5.36
C TYR A 191 -4.25 37.14 5.00
N TRP A 192 -3.27 37.21 5.90
CA TRP A 192 -1.89 36.82 5.58
C TRP A 192 -1.75 35.29 5.41
N ASP A 193 -2.43 34.53 6.27
CA ASP A 193 -2.57 33.07 6.25
C ASP A 193 -3.16 32.58 4.90
N THR A 194 -4.06 33.39 4.37
CA THR A 194 -4.84 33.20 3.15
C THR A 194 -4.00 33.60 1.93
N TRP A 195 -3.17 34.63 2.07
CA TRP A 195 -2.20 35.06 1.09
C TRP A 195 -1.09 34.03 0.87
N MET A 196 -0.59 33.36 1.92
CA MET A 196 0.42 32.29 1.79
C MET A 196 -0.07 31.17 0.86
N VAL A 197 -1.28 30.65 1.11
CA VAL A 197 -1.87 29.57 0.30
C VAL A 197 -2.19 30.02 -1.13
N THR A 198 -2.84 31.18 -1.31
CA THR A 198 -3.14 31.68 -2.66
C THR A 198 -1.89 32.00 -3.46
N THR A 199 -0.83 32.51 -2.82
CA THR A 199 0.46 32.79 -3.48
C THR A 199 1.19 31.52 -3.88
N ALA A 200 1.17 30.47 -3.04
CA ALA A 200 1.70 29.16 -3.42
C ALA A 200 0.97 28.58 -4.65
N ALA A 201 -0.38 28.62 -4.65
CA ALA A 201 -1.20 28.15 -5.77
C ALA A 201 -0.93 28.94 -7.07
N ILE A 202 -0.87 30.28 -6.99
CA ILE A 202 -0.60 31.16 -8.14
C ILE A 202 0.82 30.93 -8.71
N ARG A 203 1.79 30.58 -7.86
CA ARG A 203 3.16 30.24 -8.28
C ARG A 203 3.32 28.78 -8.74
N GLY A 204 2.26 27.96 -8.66
CA GLY A 204 2.30 26.54 -9.01
C GLY A 204 3.11 25.68 -8.04
N TYR A 205 3.37 26.15 -6.82
CA TYR A 205 4.08 25.37 -5.81
C TYR A 205 3.18 24.26 -5.24
N PRO A 206 3.71 23.05 -5.00
CA PRO A 206 3.01 21.99 -4.28
C PRO A 206 2.48 22.44 -2.92
N ILE A 207 1.16 22.58 -2.79
CA ILE A 207 0.48 22.72 -1.49
C ILE A 207 0.16 21.31 -0.98
N VAL A 208 0.57 21.01 0.25
CA VAL A 208 0.42 19.69 0.89
C VAL A 208 -0.47 19.80 2.13
N ASP A 209 -1.60 19.10 2.13
CA ASP A 209 -2.48 18.94 3.30
C ASP A 209 -1.92 17.86 4.25
N ALA A 210 -1.59 18.25 5.48
CA ALA A 210 -1.11 17.37 6.55
C ALA A 210 -2.20 16.86 7.50
N SER A 211 -3.48 17.23 7.30
CA SER A 211 -4.56 17.08 8.30
C SER A 211 -4.86 15.65 8.76
N GLU A 212 -4.54 14.63 7.96
CA GLU A 212 -4.74 13.22 8.33
C GLU A 212 -3.56 12.63 9.11
N VAL A 213 -2.43 13.34 9.21
CA VAL A 213 -1.15 12.82 9.76
C VAL A 213 -0.61 13.66 10.92
N VAL A 214 -0.77 14.98 10.90
CA VAL A 214 -0.17 15.89 11.89
C VAL A 214 -1.22 16.37 12.89
N MET A 215 -1.11 15.93 14.15
CA MET A 215 -1.96 16.36 15.26
C MET A 215 -1.50 17.71 15.83
N ALA A 216 -1.65 18.80 15.07
CA ALA A 216 -1.46 20.15 15.60
C ALA A 216 -2.61 20.52 16.54
N VAL A 217 -2.34 20.72 17.84
CA VAL A 217 -3.37 20.96 18.88
C VAL A 217 -3.40 22.42 19.32
N HIS A 218 -4.45 23.14 18.92
CA HIS A 218 -4.75 24.50 19.35
C HIS A 218 -5.45 24.53 20.70
N GLN A 219 -4.85 25.24 21.64
CA GLN A 219 -5.42 25.48 22.96
C GLN A 219 -6.49 26.58 22.89
N ASN A 220 -7.74 26.22 23.14
CA ASN A 220 -8.87 27.15 23.04
C ASN A 220 -8.71 28.34 24.00
N HIS A 221 -8.77 29.57 23.46
CA HIS A 221 -8.57 30.78 24.22
C HIS A 221 -9.52 31.92 23.80
N SER A 222 -9.70 32.92 24.69
CA SER A 222 -10.47 34.12 24.39
C SER A 222 -9.65 35.14 23.60
N TYR A 223 -10.31 35.99 22.82
CA TYR A 223 -9.67 37.04 22.02
C TYR A 223 -9.67 38.39 22.75
N GLY A 224 -9.75 38.39 24.08
CA GLY A 224 -10.00 39.56 24.93
C GLY A 224 -8.88 40.60 24.98
N HIS A 225 -7.74 40.37 24.32
CA HIS A 225 -6.67 41.36 24.13
C HIS A 225 -7.00 42.39 23.04
N LEU A 226 -8.00 42.13 22.19
CA LEU A 226 -8.54 43.10 21.23
C LEU A 226 -9.90 43.61 21.75
N MET A 227 -10.12 44.93 21.73
CA MET A 227 -11.39 45.52 22.23
C MET A 227 -12.63 45.07 21.42
N GLY A 228 -12.46 44.60 20.18
CA GLY A 228 -13.51 43.97 19.37
C GLY A 228 -13.44 42.43 19.27
N GLY A 229 -12.58 41.76 20.07
CA GLY A 229 -12.42 40.31 20.10
C GLY A 229 -12.07 39.70 18.73
N LYS A 230 -12.70 38.56 18.39
CA LYS A 230 -12.52 37.90 17.08
C LYS A 230 -12.87 38.81 15.90
N ASN A 231 -13.82 39.72 16.05
CA ASN A 231 -14.25 40.57 14.94
C ASN A 231 -13.15 41.59 14.57
N GLU A 232 -12.42 42.13 15.55
CA GLU A 232 -11.27 43.00 15.26
C GLU A 232 -10.12 42.23 14.59
N ALA A 233 -9.85 40.99 15.02
CA ALA A 233 -8.81 40.15 14.41
C ALA A 233 -9.07 39.84 12.92
N HIS A 234 -10.32 39.59 12.53
CA HIS A 234 -10.66 39.14 11.16
C HIS A 234 -11.19 40.26 10.26
N MET A 235 -11.87 41.26 10.82
CA MET A 235 -12.59 42.31 10.09
C MET A 235 -12.24 43.74 10.56
N GLY A 236 -11.33 43.86 11.54
CA GLY A 236 -10.85 45.13 12.08
C GLY A 236 -10.00 45.93 11.09
N LYS A 237 -9.59 47.13 11.49
CA LYS A 237 -8.93 48.08 10.56
C LYS A 237 -7.63 47.50 9.97
N GLU A 238 -6.81 46.88 10.80
CA GLU A 238 -5.54 46.28 10.38
C GLU A 238 -5.75 45.00 9.54
N ALA A 239 -6.83 44.24 9.78
CA ALA A 239 -7.19 43.11 8.93
C ALA A 239 -7.59 43.58 7.52
N GLN A 240 -8.37 44.66 7.40
CA GLN A 240 -8.68 45.25 6.09
C GLN A 240 -7.43 45.88 5.43
N GLN A 241 -6.46 46.38 6.21
CA GLN A 241 -5.15 46.77 5.67
C GLN A 241 -4.38 45.56 5.12
N ASN A 242 -4.29 44.44 5.86
CA ASN A 242 -3.70 43.18 5.37
C ASN A 242 -4.35 42.74 4.05
N LYS A 243 -5.69 42.68 3.99
CA LYS A 243 -6.44 42.31 2.76
C LYS A 243 -6.05 43.16 1.56
N THR A 244 -5.89 44.46 1.78
CA THR A 244 -5.57 45.45 0.73
C THR A 244 -4.12 45.31 0.29
N ILE A 245 -3.18 45.24 1.23
CA ILE A 245 -1.73 45.14 1.00
C ILE A 245 -1.35 43.80 0.33
N GLY A 246 -2.03 42.72 0.68
CA GLY A 246 -1.86 41.40 0.03
C GLY A 246 -2.66 41.20 -1.26
N ASN A 247 -3.51 42.16 -1.67
CA ASN A 247 -4.47 42.01 -2.77
C ASN A 247 -5.30 40.70 -2.67
N VAL A 248 -5.81 40.39 -1.46
CA VAL A 248 -6.44 39.10 -1.17
C VAL A 248 -7.90 39.09 -1.65
N GLN A 249 -8.10 38.61 -2.88
CA GLN A 249 -9.39 38.54 -3.56
C GLN A 249 -10.14 37.21 -3.35
N ALA A 250 -9.43 36.13 -3.05
CA ALA A 250 -9.97 34.79 -2.82
C ALA A 250 -9.48 34.22 -1.47
N GLN A 251 -10.27 33.33 -0.85
CA GLN A 251 -9.90 32.69 0.40
C GLN A 251 -9.16 31.37 0.13
N GLY A 252 -7.83 31.41 0.15
CA GLY A 252 -7.00 30.20 0.13
C GLY A 252 -7.13 29.38 1.42
N THR A 253 -7.37 28.09 1.24
CA THR A 253 -7.67 27.11 2.28
C THR A 253 -6.91 25.81 2.06
N ILE A 254 -6.98 24.90 3.01
CA ILE A 254 -6.44 23.55 2.89
C ILE A 254 -7.17 22.74 1.80
N ALA A 255 -8.39 23.13 1.40
CA ALA A 255 -9.09 22.49 0.28
C ALA A 255 -8.44 22.78 -1.09
N ASP A 256 -7.59 23.80 -1.20
CA ASP A 256 -6.82 24.15 -2.40
C ASP A 256 -5.54 23.29 -2.55
N SER A 257 -5.34 22.29 -1.68
CA SER A 257 -4.11 21.48 -1.65
C SER A 257 -3.97 20.56 -2.87
N THR A 258 -2.81 20.62 -3.51
CA THR A 258 -2.42 19.79 -4.65
C THR A 258 -1.99 18.37 -4.24
N TRP A 259 -1.54 18.21 -3.00
CA TRP A 259 -1.08 16.95 -2.40
C TRP A 259 -1.78 16.74 -1.05
N GLN A 260 -1.93 15.49 -0.63
CA GLN A 260 -2.45 15.13 0.68
C GLN A 260 -1.55 14.08 1.33
N LEU A 261 -0.97 14.41 2.48
CA LEU A 261 -0.18 13.49 3.28
C LEU A 261 -1.14 12.55 4.04
N LYS A 262 -0.97 11.24 3.88
CA LYS A 262 -1.85 10.20 4.45
C LYS A 262 -1.09 9.27 5.40
N PRO A 263 -1.74 8.75 6.47
CA PRO A 263 -1.19 7.67 7.30
C PRO A 263 -0.82 6.45 6.47
N TRP A 264 0.18 5.67 6.90
CA TRP A 264 0.45 4.40 6.24
C TRP A 264 -0.72 3.43 6.33
N HIS A 265 -0.86 2.63 5.29
CA HIS A 265 -1.80 1.52 5.25
C HIS A 265 -1.36 0.38 6.18
N ASN A 266 -1.92 0.40 7.40
CA ASN A 266 -1.69 -0.60 8.45
C ASN A 266 -2.80 -1.69 8.46
N LYS A 267 -2.91 -2.48 9.53
CA LYS A 267 -3.84 -3.64 9.66
C LYS A 267 -5.35 -3.36 9.50
N TYR A 268 -5.74 -2.11 9.27
CA TYR A 268 -7.13 -1.70 8.99
C TYR A 268 -7.37 -1.41 7.50
N SER A 269 -6.31 -1.35 6.71
CA SER A 269 -6.36 -1.16 5.26
C SER A 269 -6.78 -2.47 4.56
N PRO A 270 -7.38 -2.38 3.36
CA PRO A 270 -7.91 -3.55 2.67
C PRO A 270 -6.80 -4.53 2.29
N ARG A 271 -6.74 -5.65 2.99
CA ARG A 271 -5.70 -6.68 2.82
C ARG A 271 -5.66 -7.21 1.39
N VAL A 272 -4.47 -7.37 0.82
CA VAL A 272 -4.27 -7.90 -0.54
C VAL A 272 -3.83 -9.36 -0.52
N SER A 273 -4.51 -10.23 -1.25
CA SER A 273 -4.03 -11.60 -1.53
C SER A 273 -3.28 -11.63 -2.85
N VAL A 274 -1.98 -11.93 -2.80
CA VAL A 274 -1.11 -12.04 -3.98
C VAL A 274 -0.90 -13.52 -4.30
N ILE A 275 -1.49 -13.98 -5.40
CA ILE A 275 -1.49 -15.38 -5.81
C ILE A 275 -0.43 -15.58 -6.90
N ILE A 276 0.65 -16.30 -6.57
CA ILE A 276 1.73 -16.67 -7.50
C ILE A 276 1.51 -18.12 -7.93
N ILE A 277 1.53 -18.39 -9.24
CA ILE A 277 1.28 -19.73 -9.79
C ILE A 277 2.51 -20.24 -10.53
N ARG A 278 3.02 -21.41 -10.11
CA ARG A 278 4.13 -22.11 -10.74
C ARG A 278 3.61 -23.15 -11.74
N ARG A 279 4.05 -23.08 -13.00
CA ARG A 279 3.52 -23.93 -14.08
C ARG A 279 4.37 -25.20 -14.27
N LEU A 280 3.80 -26.21 -14.94
CA LEU A 280 4.50 -27.44 -15.34
C LEU A 280 5.48 -27.24 -16.49
N SER A 281 5.22 -26.27 -17.38
CA SER A 281 6.19 -25.76 -18.38
C SER A 281 7.50 -25.29 -17.76
N ASP A 282 7.44 -24.89 -16.49
CA ASP A 282 8.56 -24.35 -15.74
C ASP A 282 9.45 -25.50 -15.19
N VAL A 283 9.29 -26.74 -15.68
CA VAL A 283 10.16 -27.90 -15.41
C VAL A 283 10.94 -28.26 -16.68
N GLY A 284 12.23 -27.91 -16.73
CA GLY A 284 13.06 -28.13 -17.92
C GLY A 284 13.31 -29.62 -18.24
N ASN A 285 13.27 -29.96 -19.53
CA ASN A 285 13.64 -31.28 -20.03
C ASN A 285 15.10 -31.61 -19.68
N ARG A 286 15.34 -32.73 -18.99
CA ARG A 286 16.69 -33.30 -18.85
C ARG A 286 17.05 -34.04 -20.13
N GLU A 287 18.13 -33.61 -20.79
CA GLU A 287 18.74 -34.36 -21.88
C GLU A 287 19.20 -35.75 -21.40
N GLN A 288 18.83 -36.80 -22.14
CA GLN A 288 19.34 -38.15 -21.88
C GLN A 288 20.71 -38.34 -22.53
N GLY A 289 21.76 -37.91 -21.82
CA GLY A 289 23.14 -38.13 -22.27
C GLY A 289 23.49 -39.62 -22.40
N THR A 290 23.77 -40.06 -23.62
CA THR A 290 24.14 -41.45 -23.97
C THR A 290 25.59 -41.76 -23.60
N GLY A 291 25.87 -41.90 -22.30
CA GLY A 291 27.19 -42.28 -21.78
C GLY A 291 27.40 -43.79 -21.67
N ASN A 292 28.50 -44.30 -22.25
CA ASN A 292 28.93 -45.69 -22.06
C ASN A 292 29.32 -45.97 -20.60
N ARG A 293 29.06 -47.20 -20.11
CA ARG A 293 29.46 -47.63 -18.77
C ARG A 293 30.82 -48.33 -18.79
N GLU A 294 31.75 -47.82 -17.98
CA GLU A 294 32.81 -48.64 -17.40
C GLU A 294 32.43 -49.05 -15.96
N GLN A 295 33.04 -50.11 -15.45
CA GLN A 295 32.69 -50.69 -14.14
C GLN A 295 33.54 -50.09 -13.01
N GLY A 296 32.96 -49.14 -12.27
CA GLY A 296 33.51 -48.64 -11.00
C GLY A 296 32.69 -49.14 -9.80
N THR A 297 33.36 -49.71 -8.79
CA THR A 297 32.71 -50.13 -7.54
C THR A 297 32.44 -48.93 -6.63
N GLY A 298 31.17 -48.50 -6.56
CA GLY A 298 30.71 -47.44 -5.65
C GLY A 298 29.30 -47.73 -5.12
N ASN A 299 29.02 -47.30 -3.88
CA ASN A 299 27.71 -47.50 -3.27
C ASN A 299 26.63 -46.74 -4.05
N ARG A 300 25.56 -47.47 -4.41
CA ARG A 300 24.48 -46.97 -5.25
C ARG A 300 23.31 -46.50 -4.40
N GLU A 301 23.35 -45.25 -3.95
CA GLU A 301 22.15 -44.61 -3.40
C GLU A 301 21.05 -44.56 -4.49
N GLN A 302 19.83 -44.94 -4.10
CA GLN A 302 18.68 -44.84 -4.97
C GLN A 302 18.14 -43.41 -4.90
N GLY A 303 18.39 -42.61 -5.95
CA GLY A 303 17.88 -41.24 -6.04
C GLY A 303 16.36 -41.19 -6.03
N THR A 304 15.77 -40.93 -4.87
CA THR A 304 14.35 -40.62 -4.70
C THR A 304 14.10 -39.17 -5.13
N GLY A 305 13.05 -38.94 -5.92
CA GLY A 305 12.74 -37.60 -6.42
C GLY A 305 12.26 -36.67 -5.31
N ASN A 306 13.09 -35.71 -4.90
CA ASN A 306 12.81 -34.81 -3.76
C ASN A 306 12.70 -33.31 -4.12
N SER A 307 12.69 -32.97 -5.41
CA SER A 307 12.75 -31.59 -5.94
C SER A 307 11.76 -30.60 -5.29
N GLY A 308 10.50 -30.99 -5.08
CA GLY A 308 9.48 -30.16 -4.42
C GLY A 308 9.69 -29.95 -2.91
N GLN A 309 10.48 -30.82 -2.27
CA GLN A 309 10.87 -30.69 -0.86
C GLN A 309 12.17 -29.85 -0.73
N GLU A 310 13.14 -30.07 -1.63
CA GLU A 310 14.36 -29.26 -1.74
C GLU A 310 14.06 -27.78 -2.02
N PHE A 311 13.10 -27.48 -2.91
CA PHE A 311 12.66 -26.11 -3.17
C PHE A 311 12.12 -25.42 -1.90
N ARG A 312 11.22 -26.09 -1.18
CA ARG A 312 10.67 -25.59 0.11
C ARG A 312 11.75 -25.37 1.15
N GLU A 313 12.72 -26.28 1.26
CA GLU A 313 13.85 -26.11 2.18
C GLU A 313 14.79 -24.98 1.76
N ARG A 314 15.03 -24.75 0.47
CA ARG A 314 15.93 -23.69 -0.02
C ARG A 314 15.34 -22.30 0.22
N VAL A 315 14.07 -22.09 -0.07
CA VAL A 315 13.34 -20.85 0.26
C VAL A 315 13.31 -20.64 1.78
N SER A 316 13.11 -21.70 2.57
CA SER A 316 13.11 -21.62 4.04
C SER A 316 14.49 -21.32 4.66
N LYS A 317 15.59 -21.82 4.05
CA LYS A 317 16.97 -21.66 4.58
C LYS A 317 17.65 -20.36 4.14
N ASN A 318 17.52 -19.94 2.88
CA ASN A 318 18.30 -18.82 2.35
C ASN A 318 17.89 -17.45 2.94
N TYR A 319 16.64 -17.30 3.38
CA TYR A 319 16.10 -16.03 3.86
C TYR A 319 16.60 -15.58 5.25
N PHE A 320 17.45 -16.39 5.91
CA PHE A 320 18.13 -16.02 7.16
C PHE A 320 19.62 -15.69 6.99
N GLY A 321 20.16 -15.65 5.75
CA GLY A 321 21.57 -15.34 5.51
C GLY A 321 21.84 -14.73 4.12
N LYS A 322 22.28 -13.47 4.08
CA LYS A 322 22.54 -12.71 2.84
C LYS A 322 23.46 -13.45 1.84
N ARG A 323 22.91 -13.85 0.69
CA ARG A 323 23.60 -13.82 -0.63
C ARG A 323 22.61 -14.13 -1.77
N SER A 324 22.70 -13.37 -2.86
CA SER A 324 22.04 -13.67 -4.14
C SER A 324 23.01 -14.45 -5.04
N ILE A 325 22.48 -15.35 -5.86
CA ILE A 325 23.21 -16.05 -6.93
C ILE A 325 22.31 -16.04 -8.17
N VAL A 326 22.78 -15.44 -9.26
CA VAL A 326 22.08 -15.45 -10.56
C VAL A 326 22.42 -16.74 -11.30
N GLY A 327 21.40 -17.44 -11.77
CA GLY A 327 21.52 -18.59 -12.66
C GLY A 327 20.16 -19.04 -13.15
N GLU A 328 20.00 -19.22 -14.45
CA GLU A 328 18.72 -19.54 -15.09
C GLU A 328 18.28 -20.99 -14.82
N ASN A 329 17.68 -21.20 -13.65
CA ASN A 329 16.78 -22.31 -13.39
C ASN A 329 15.40 -21.71 -13.12
N ASN A 330 14.34 -22.31 -13.67
CA ASN A 330 12.96 -21.82 -13.55
C ASN A 330 12.47 -21.67 -12.08
N SER A 331 13.13 -22.34 -11.14
CA SER A 331 12.90 -22.13 -9.70
C SER A 331 13.24 -20.72 -9.23
N ALA A 332 14.23 -20.06 -9.86
CA ALA A 332 14.65 -18.70 -9.56
C ALA A 332 13.67 -17.64 -10.10
N LEU A 333 12.83 -17.99 -11.09
CA LEU A 333 11.77 -17.11 -11.58
C LEU A 333 10.70 -16.91 -10.49
N VAL A 334 10.21 -18.02 -9.91
CA VAL A 334 9.25 -17.98 -8.78
C VAL A 334 9.86 -17.31 -7.55
N GLU A 335 11.15 -17.55 -7.26
CA GLU A 335 11.87 -16.84 -6.18
C GLU A 335 11.90 -15.32 -6.44
N ARG A 336 12.25 -14.88 -7.66
CA ARG A 336 12.24 -13.46 -8.07
C ARG A 336 10.84 -12.83 -8.00
N ALA A 337 9.79 -13.57 -8.37
CA ALA A 337 8.41 -13.12 -8.24
C ALA A 337 8.05 -12.91 -6.76
N VAL A 338 8.36 -13.87 -5.88
CA VAL A 338 8.16 -13.76 -4.42
C VAL A 338 8.97 -12.59 -3.83
N GLU A 339 10.23 -12.41 -4.23
CA GLU A 339 11.07 -11.28 -3.81
C GLU A 339 10.43 -9.93 -4.16
N SER A 340 9.82 -9.81 -5.34
CA SER A 340 9.13 -8.58 -5.75
C SER A 340 7.87 -8.24 -4.93
N VAL A 341 7.23 -9.26 -4.34
CA VAL A 341 6.08 -9.08 -3.44
C VAL A 341 6.55 -8.80 -2.01
N LEU A 342 7.63 -9.46 -1.56
CA LEU A 342 8.25 -9.16 -0.26
C LEU A 342 8.88 -7.75 -0.20
N ALA A 343 9.30 -7.21 -1.34
CA ALA A 343 9.83 -5.86 -1.48
C ALA A 343 8.76 -4.77 -1.77
N GLN A 344 7.48 -5.07 -1.56
CA GLN A 344 6.41 -4.05 -1.67
C GLN A 344 6.46 -3.06 -0.51
N ASN A 345 6.16 -1.80 -0.82
CA ASN A 345 5.86 -0.77 0.17
C ASN A 345 4.63 -1.17 1.01
N TYR A 346 3.50 -1.44 0.35
CA TYR A 346 2.23 -1.76 1.00
C TYR A 346 2.36 -2.97 1.93
N SER A 347 1.94 -2.84 3.18
CA SER A 347 2.31 -3.81 4.24
C SER A 347 1.27 -4.85 4.64
N ASP A 348 -0.04 -4.69 4.34
CA ASP A 348 -1.04 -5.71 4.67
C ASP A 348 -1.39 -6.60 3.46
N TYR A 349 -0.53 -7.58 3.21
CA TYR A 349 -0.77 -8.61 2.19
C TYR A 349 -0.61 -10.02 2.75
N GLU A 350 -0.96 -11.00 1.92
CA GLU A 350 -0.47 -12.37 2.02
C GLU A 350 0.01 -12.89 0.67
N ILE A 351 1.05 -13.73 0.71
CA ILE A 351 1.57 -14.40 -0.48
C ILE A 351 1.06 -15.85 -0.47
N ILE A 352 0.41 -16.24 -1.57
CA ILE A 352 -0.13 -17.58 -1.77
C ILE A 352 0.58 -18.16 -2.99
N VAL A 353 1.49 -19.11 -2.76
CA VAL A 353 2.23 -19.79 -3.84
C VAL A 353 1.56 -21.14 -4.09
N VAL A 354 1.00 -21.30 -5.29
CA VAL A 354 0.34 -22.54 -5.72
C VAL A 354 1.27 -23.30 -6.67
N ASP A 355 1.70 -24.50 -6.24
CA ASP A 355 2.62 -25.35 -7.00
C ASP A 355 1.87 -26.49 -7.71
N GLY A 356 1.86 -26.45 -9.05
CA GLY A 356 1.29 -27.49 -9.90
C GLY A 356 2.26 -28.61 -10.30
N ALA A 357 3.54 -28.56 -9.89
CA ALA A 357 4.55 -29.53 -10.32
C ALA A 357 4.41 -30.89 -9.60
N GLY A 358 3.73 -31.84 -10.27
CA GLY A 358 3.63 -33.24 -9.84
C GLY A 358 4.92 -34.04 -10.05
N ASN A 359 5.22 -34.94 -9.11
CA ASN A 359 6.41 -35.79 -9.15
C ASN A 359 6.03 -37.18 -9.72
N GLN A 360 6.04 -37.32 -11.04
CA GLN A 360 5.57 -38.53 -11.73
C GLN A 360 6.68 -39.55 -12.03
N GLY A 361 6.85 -40.52 -11.11
CA GLY A 361 7.76 -41.66 -11.27
C GLY A 361 7.12 -42.86 -11.99
N VAL A 362 6.74 -42.71 -13.27
CA VAL A 362 6.05 -43.76 -14.04
C VAL A 362 7.03 -44.85 -14.51
N GLY A 363 7.31 -45.81 -13.63
CA GLY A 363 8.10 -47.00 -13.95
C GLY A 363 7.24 -48.21 -14.33
N SER A 364 7.05 -48.43 -15.64
CA SER A 364 6.37 -49.63 -16.17
C SER A 364 7.08 -50.92 -15.71
N ARG A 365 6.37 -51.79 -14.99
CA ARG A 365 6.90 -53.09 -14.54
C ARG A 365 6.65 -54.19 -15.58
N GLU A 366 7.61 -54.40 -16.47
CA GLU A 366 7.74 -55.69 -17.16
C GLU A 366 8.30 -56.74 -16.19
N GLN A 367 7.77 -57.97 -16.24
CA GLN A 367 8.17 -59.05 -15.34
C GLN A 367 9.33 -59.87 -15.93
N GLY A 368 10.56 -59.48 -15.60
CA GLY A 368 11.74 -60.32 -15.83
C GLY A 368 11.79 -61.49 -14.85
N VAL A 369 11.79 -62.72 -15.36
CA VAL A 369 11.93 -63.95 -14.56
C VAL A 369 13.41 -64.15 -14.15
N GLY A 370 13.66 -64.44 -12.87
CA GLY A 370 14.99 -64.73 -12.37
C GLY A 370 14.97 -65.51 -11.05
N SER A 371 15.51 -66.73 -11.07
CA SER A 371 15.56 -67.63 -9.90
C SER A 371 16.51 -67.14 -8.81
N ARG A 372 16.23 -67.51 -7.55
CA ARG A 372 17.13 -67.31 -6.40
C ARG A 372 17.31 -68.61 -5.63
N GLU A 373 18.55 -68.99 -5.41
CA GLU A 373 18.92 -70.05 -4.48
C GLU A 373 18.89 -69.54 -3.02
N GLN A 374 18.84 -70.48 -2.06
CA GLN A 374 18.70 -70.17 -0.64
C GLN A 374 20.07 -70.10 0.06
N GLY A 375 20.24 -69.08 0.90
CA GLY A 375 21.31 -69.01 1.91
C GLY A 375 20.69 -68.93 3.31
N THR A 376 21.21 -69.68 4.27
CA THR A 376 20.67 -69.81 5.64
C THR A 376 21.34 -68.86 6.63
N GLY A 377 20.59 -68.43 7.65
CA GLY A 377 21.07 -67.60 8.76
C GLY A 377 20.02 -67.53 9.87
N ASN A 378 20.42 -67.76 11.11
CA ASN A 378 19.49 -68.07 12.20
C ASN A 378 18.92 -66.85 12.94
N ARG A 379 17.76 -67.06 13.58
CA ARG A 379 17.12 -66.17 14.56
C ARG A 379 17.49 -66.60 15.98
N GLU A 380 17.48 -65.63 16.91
CA GLU A 380 17.18 -65.86 18.33
C GLU A 380 16.08 -64.90 18.80
N GLN A 381 15.50 -65.12 19.99
CA GLN A 381 14.35 -64.40 20.53
C GLN A 381 14.57 -64.01 22.01
N GLY A 382 13.95 -62.91 22.46
CA GLY A 382 14.03 -62.44 23.84
C GLY A 382 12.78 -61.67 24.30
N THR A 383 12.00 -62.33 25.16
CA THR A 383 10.99 -61.85 26.13
C THR A 383 11.28 -60.50 26.82
N GLY A 384 10.33 -59.69 27.30
CA GLY A 384 8.87 -59.82 27.41
C GLY A 384 8.35 -59.80 28.87
N SER A 385 7.47 -58.85 29.28
CA SER A 385 6.81 -58.83 30.63
C SER A 385 5.63 -57.86 30.77
N ARG A 386 4.89 -57.97 31.89
CA ARG A 386 3.49 -57.53 32.17
C ARG A 386 3.37 -57.05 33.65
N GLU A 387 2.39 -56.31 34.18
CA GLU A 387 1.19 -55.56 33.72
C GLU A 387 0.70 -54.63 34.86
N GLY A 388 -0.34 -53.78 34.68
CA GLY A 388 -0.97 -53.07 35.82
C GLY A 388 -2.03 -51.99 35.54
N SER A 389 -3.24 -52.19 36.04
CA SER A 389 -4.36 -51.22 36.27
C SER A 389 -4.94 -51.51 37.68
N PRO A 390 -5.99 -50.87 38.25
CA PRO A 390 -6.95 -49.87 37.72
C PRO A 390 -7.32 -48.72 38.70
N LEU A 391 -8.33 -47.88 38.36
CA LEU A 391 -9.58 -47.65 39.15
C LEU A 391 -10.48 -46.53 38.54
N ALA A 392 -11.74 -46.47 38.97
CA ALA A 392 -12.80 -45.49 38.64
C ALA A 392 -13.55 -45.10 39.97
N PRO A 393 -14.75 -44.43 40.08
CA PRO A 393 -15.89 -44.36 39.13
C PRO A 393 -16.83 -43.09 39.12
N LEU A 394 -17.82 -43.07 38.19
CA LEU A 394 -19.16 -42.39 38.25
C LEU A 394 -19.20 -40.83 38.34
N ASN A 395 -20.21 -40.05 37.89
CA ASN A 395 -21.65 -40.23 37.51
C ASN A 395 -22.11 -38.96 36.68
N LYS A 396 -23.33 -38.67 36.16
CA LYS A 396 -24.68 -39.29 36.07
C LYS A 396 -25.61 -38.59 35.01
N GLY A 397 -26.01 -39.26 33.92
CA GLY A 397 -27.14 -38.87 33.02
C GLY A 397 -26.90 -37.72 32.02
N GLY A 398 -27.49 -37.67 30.80
CA GLY A 398 -28.46 -38.51 30.06
C GLY A 398 -28.73 -37.85 28.67
N THR A 399 -29.70 -38.15 27.80
CA THR A 399 -30.65 -39.27 27.52
C THR A 399 -31.51 -38.83 26.31
N VAL A 400 -31.91 -39.64 25.30
CA VAL A 400 -31.67 -41.06 24.99
C VAL A 400 -31.87 -41.35 23.47
N ASN A 401 -31.60 -42.59 23.05
CA ASN A 401 -31.55 -43.21 21.70
C ASN A 401 -32.57 -42.82 20.60
N GLN A 402 -32.05 -42.73 19.36
CA GLN A 402 -32.19 -43.75 18.27
C GLN A 402 -31.31 -43.37 17.05
N GLY A 403 -31.00 -44.25 16.08
CA GLY A 403 -31.19 -45.71 16.00
C GLY A 403 -31.03 -46.28 14.56
N GLY A 404 -30.44 -47.47 14.40
CA GLY A 404 -30.37 -48.23 13.13
C GLY A 404 -29.00 -48.28 12.43
N THR A 405 -28.60 -49.46 11.92
CA THR A 405 -27.30 -49.70 11.27
C THR A 405 -27.43 -50.38 9.90
N VAL A 406 -26.78 -49.84 8.86
CA VAL A 406 -26.50 -50.52 7.58
C VAL A 406 -25.04 -50.20 7.15
N ASN A 407 -24.47 -51.04 6.29
CA ASN A 407 -23.03 -51.18 6.08
C ASN A 407 -22.30 -50.06 5.30
N GLN A 408 -20.97 -50.03 5.45
CA GLN A 408 -20.07 -49.05 4.84
C GLN A 408 -19.75 -49.38 3.37
N GLY A 409 -19.62 -48.32 2.56
CA GLY A 409 -19.03 -48.39 1.21
C GLY A 409 -18.60 -46.99 0.76
N GLY A 410 -17.30 -46.68 0.86
CA GLY A 410 -16.76 -45.36 0.47
C GLY A 410 -15.33 -45.15 0.97
N ASN A 411 -14.46 -44.66 0.09
CA ASN A 411 -13.04 -44.44 0.40
C ASN A 411 -12.85 -43.27 1.36
N ARG A 412 -12.10 -43.48 2.45
CA ARG A 412 -11.58 -42.39 3.29
C ARG A 412 -10.35 -41.76 2.64
N TYR A 413 -10.49 -40.56 2.10
CA TYR A 413 -9.35 -39.68 1.88
C TYR A 413 -8.81 -39.19 3.23
N TYR A 414 -7.49 -39.26 3.42
CA TYR A 414 -6.84 -38.79 4.64
C TYR A 414 -6.53 -37.29 4.55
N GLU A 415 -7.40 -36.47 5.12
CA GLU A 415 -7.14 -35.04 5.30
C GLU A 415 -6.00 -34.83 6.33
N LYS A 416 -4.81 -34.44 5.85
CA LYS A 416 -3.70 -34.02 6.72
C LYS A 416 -3.74 -32.51 6.95
N ARG A 417 -4.16 -32.11 8.15
CA ARG A 417 -3.98 -30.72 8.64
C ARG A 417 -2.48 -30.36 8.64
N TYR A 418 -2.11 -29.32 7.89
CA TYR A 418 -0.79 -28.70 8.02
C TYR A 418 -0.82 -27.63 9.11
N LYS A 419 0.26 -27.55 9.90
CA LYS A 419 0.43 -26.49 10.90
C LYS A 419 0.80 -25.18 10.19
N SER A 420 0.16 -24.08 10.59
CA SER A 420 0.65 -22.74 10.29
C SER A 420 1.99 -22.49 11.00
N VAL A 421 2.85 -21.70 10.35
CA VAL A 421 4.03 -21.07 10.95
C VAL A 421 3.89 -19.58 10.71
N SER A 422 4.06 -18.78 11.76
CA SER A 422 3.74 -17.35 11.76
C SER A 422 4.90 -16.53 12.29
N VAL A 423 5.38 -15.57 11.49
CA VAL A 423 6.29 -14.50 11.92
C VAL A 423 5.86 -13.22 11.18
N GLY A 424 5.59 -12.13 11.91
CA GLY A 424 5.42 -10.79 11.32
C GLY A 424 4.25 -10.62 10.34
N GLY A 425 3.01 -10.92 10.74
CA GLY A 425 1.78 -10.56 9.99
C GLY A 425 1.48 -11.41 8.73
N CYS A 426 2.49 -11.75 7.94
CA CYS A 426 2.33 -12.58 6.75
C CYS A 426 2.14 -14.07 7.11
N VAL A 427 1.08 -14.68 6.58
CA VAL A 427 0.80 -16.12 6.72
C VAL A 427 0.94 -16.79 5.35
N GLY A 428 2.15 -17.26 5.03
CA GLY A 428 2.41 -18.01 3.80
C GLY A 428 1.69 -19.37 3.80
N LYS A 429 0.65 -19.52 2.98
CA LYS A 429 -0.10 -20.77 2.82
C LYS A 429 0.45 -21.53 1.62
N TRP A 430 0.86 -22.79 1.81
CA TRP A 430 1.47 -23.62 0.77
C TRP A 430 0.57 -24.82 0.41
N GLY A 431 0.22 -24.93 -0.87
CA GLY A 431 -0.40 -26.13 -1.45
C GLY A 431 0.48 -26.73 -2.53
N ALA A 432 0.52 -28.05 -2.63
CA ALA A 432 1.00 -28.76 -3.83
C ALA A 432 -0.07 -29.75 -4.27
N LEU A 433 -0.42 -29.71 -5.55
CA LEU A 433 -1.49 -30.51 -6.14
C LEU A 433 -1.02 -30.99 -7.52
N CYS A 434 -0.98 -32.30 -7.72
CA CYS A 434 -0.40 -32.91 -8.93
C CYS A 434 -1.26 -32.64 -10.17
N ASP A 435 -0.63 -32.11 -11.23
CA ASP A 435 -1.09 -32.25 -12.61
C ASP A 435 -2.48 -31.65 -12.92
N TRP A 436 -2.81 -30.49 -12.32
CA TRP A 436 -4.04 -29.74 -12.59
C TRP A 436 -3.85 -28.62 -13.64
N PRO A 437 -4.90 -28.27 -14.42
CA PRO A 437 -4.90 -27.07 -15.27
C PRO A 437 -4.67 -25.77 -14.49
N THR A 438 -4.04 -24.77 -15.12
CA THR A 438 -3.75 -23.44 -14.54
C THR A 438 -4.99 -22.76 -13.96
N ALA A 439 -6.15 -22.94 -14.59
CA ALA A 439 -7.45 -22.48 -14.09
C ALA A 439 -7.74 -22.99 -12.66
N THR A 440 -7.52 -24.28 -12.38
CA THR A 440 -7.72 -24.82 -11.03
C THR A 440 -6.64 -24.37 -10.05
N LEU A 441 -5.41 -24.10 -10.52
CA LEU A 441 -4.38 -23.50 -9.66
C LEU A 441 -4.79 -22.07 -9.21
N ARG A 442 -5.45 -21.29 -10.10
CA ARG A 442 -6.05 -20.00 -9.74
C ARG A 442 -7.21 -20.16 -8.75
N GLU A 443 -8.11 -21.11 -8.98
CA GLU A 443 -9.24 -21.41 -8.08
C GLU A 443 -8.74 -21.77 -6.68
N ARG A 444 -7.73 -22.64 -6.55
CA ARG A 444 -7.13 -22.99 -5.25
C ARG A 444 -6.43 -21.81 -4.57
N GLY A 445 -5.77 -20.95 -5.33
CA GLY A 445 -5.23 -19.69 -4.80
C GLY A 445 -6.31 -18.77 -4.23
N LEU A 446 -7.46 -18.68 -4.91
CA LEU A 446 -8.61 -17.86 -4.51
C LEU A 446 -9.38 -18.45 -3.32
N GLU A 447 -9.49 -19.79 -3.21
CA GLU A 447 -9.98 -20.47 -2.00
C GLU A 447 -9.10 -20.17 -0.78
N MET A 448 -7.77 -20.10 -0.96
CA MET A 448 -6.80 -19.84 0.10
C MET A 448 -6.72 -18.36 0.49
N ALA A 449 -7.23 -17.45 -0.34
CA ALA A 449 -7.22 -16.00 -0.14
C ALA A 449 -8.09 -15.55 1.04
N GLN A 450 -7.69 -14.47 1.69
CA GLN A 450 -8.37 -13.82 2.83
C GLN A 450 -8.43 -12.29 2.71
N GLY A 451 -7.81 -11.71 1.67
CA GLY A 451 -7.86 -10.27 1.39
C GLY A 451 -9.21 -9.78 0.86
N GLU A 452 -9.42 -8.46 0.95
CA GLU A 452 -10.49 -7.75 0.24
C GLU A 452 -10.16 -7.59 -1.25
N PHE A 453 -8.87 -7.42 -1.56
CA PHE A 453 -8.35 -7.38 -2.92
C PHE A 453 -7.56 -8.64 -3.26
N VAL A 454 -7.57 -9.02 -4.54
CA VAL A 454 -6.84 -10.17 -5.08
C VAL A 454 -6.10 -9.75 -6.35
N THR A 455 -4.84 -10.18 -6.47
CA THR A 455 -4.05 -10.07 -7.70
C THR A 455 -3.33 -11.39 -7.99
N PHE A 456 -3.13 -11.70 -9.28
CA PHE A 456 -2.48 -12.92 -9.75
C PHE A 456 -1.16 -12.55 -10.42
N VAL A 457 -0.05 -13.19 -10.05
CA VAL A 457 1.28 -12.85 -10.52
C VAL A 457 1.90 -14.04 -11.26
N ASP A 458 2.32 -13.82 -12.50
CA ASP A 458 3.02 -14.80 -13.34
C ASP A 458 4.35 -15.23 -12.69
N SER A 459 4.73 -16.50 -12.81
CA SER A 459 5.99 -17.00 -12.26
C SER A 459 7.24 -16.33 -12.84
N ASP A 460 7.13 -15.70 -14.02
CA ASP A 460 8.21 -15.01 -14.73
C ASP A 460 8.22 -13.48 -14.51
N SER A 461 7.20 -12.90 -13.89
CA SER A 461 7.06 -11.44 -13.73
C SER A 461 7.60 -10.93 -12.38
N VAL A 462 7.62 -9.59 -12.24
CA VAL A 462 8.08 -8.86 -11.05
C VAL A 462 7.14 -7.68 -10.82
N LEU A 463 6.61 -7.51 -9.61
CA LEU A 463 5.93 -6.26 -9.23
C LEU A 463 6.94 -5.12 -9.03
N LEU A 464 6.53 -3.88 -9.34
CA LEU A 464 7.27 -2.68 -8.94
C LEU A 464 7.05 -2.41 -7.44
N PRO A 465 8.01 -1.82 -6.69
CA PRO A 465 7.90 -1.72 -5.21
C PRO A 465 6.67 -0.97 -4.68
N ASP A 466 6.13 -0.06 -5.50
CA ASP A 466 4.97 0.79 -5.25
C ASP A 466 3.66 0.23 -5.84
N ALA A 467 3.68 -0.98 -6.44
CA ALA A 467 2.57 -1.56 -7.17
C ALA A 467 1.29 -1.71 -6.32
N LEU A 468 1.38 -2.45 -5.21
CA LEU A 468 0.23 -2.68 -4.34
C LEU A 468 -0.26 -1.40 -3.67
N GLU A 469 0.67 -0.49 -3.33
CA GLU A 469 0.37 0.81 -2.73
C GLU A 469 -0.49 1.66 -3.68
N LYS A 470 -0.05 1.82 -4.94
CA LYS A 470 -0.78 2.57 -5.97
C LYS A 470 -2.11 1.93 -6.35
N GLN A 471 -2.16 0.60 -6.40
CA GLN A 471 -3.40 -0.12 -6.71
C GLN A 471 -4.45 0.04 -5.60
N VAL A 472 -4.07 -0.10 -4.32
CA VAL A 472 -4.98 0.15 -3.19
C VAL A 472 -5.40 1.61 -3.12
N ALA A 473 -4.47 2.56 -3.27
CA ALA A 473 -4.76 4.00 -3.27
C ALA A 473 -5.76 4.42 -4.37
N ALA A 474 -5.82 3.70 -5.49
CA ALA A 474 -6.82 3.91 -6.53
C ALA A 474 -8.22 3.38 -6.13
N PHE A 475 -8.30 2.24 -5.44
CA PHE A 475 -9.57 1.78 -4.85
C PHE A 475 -10.07 2.71 -3.72
N ASP A 476 -9.17 3.25 -2.89
CA ASP A 476 -9.52 4.24 -1.86
C ASP A 476 -10.14 5.50 -2.49
N ARG A 477 -9.48 6.05 -3.53
CA ARG A 477 -9.87 7.29 -4.21
C ARG A 477 -11.28 7.22 -4.80
N GLU A 478 -11.62 6.12 -5.45
CA GLU A 478 -12.91 5.92 -6.13
C GLU A 478 -14.04 5.47 -5.17
N SER A 479 -13.73 5.37 -3.87
CA SER A 479 -14.61 4.79 -2.85
C SER A 479 -15.05 3.35 -3.21
N SER A 480 -16.04 2.81 -2.50
CA SER A 480 -16.55 1.44 -2.69
C SER A 480 -17.24 1.17 -4.04
N THR A 481 -17.12 2.08 -5.02
CA THR A 481 -17.68 1.94 -6.37
C THR A 481 -16.76 1.17 -7.32
N LEU A 482 -15.44 1.17 -7.10
CA LEU A 482 -14.48 0.49 -7.97
C LEU A 482 -14.39 -1.00 -7.65
N ASP A 483 -14.48 -1.83 -8.69
CA ASP A 483 -14.51 -3.29 -8.59
C ASP A 483 -13.29 -3.98 -9.23
N LEU A 484 -12.69 -3.33 -10.23
CA LEU A 484 -11.59 -3.88 -11.03
C LEU A 484 -10.62 -2.76 -11.42
N LEU A 485 -9.32 -2.99 -11.23
CA LEU A 485 -8.27 -2.05 -11.61
C LEU A 485 -7.24 -2.75 -12.49
N LEU A 486 -6.90 -2.12 -13.62
CA LEU A 486 -5.86 -2.57 -14.53
C LEU A 486 -4.76 -1.51 -14.65
N SER A 487 -3.55 -1.92 -14.99
CA SER A 487 -2.37 -1.04 -15.09
C SER A 487 -1.52 -1.32 -16.33
N GLY A 488 -0.54 -0.45 -16.58
CA GLY A 488 0.53 -0.71 -17.55
C GLY A 488 1.59 -1.66 -16.98
N TRP A 489 2.60 -1.95 -17.81
CA TRP A 489 3.76 -2.74 -17.40
C TRP A 489 5.02 -2.31 -18.14
N GLN A 490 6.17 -2.81 -17.68
CA GLN A 490 7.47 -2.59 -18.31
C GLN A 490 7.92 -3.88 -18.99
N LEU A 491 8.24 -3.83 -20.29
CA LEU A 491 8.90 -4.92 -20.98
C LEU A 491 10.42 -4.71 -20.92
N VAL A 492 11.16 -5.72 -20.45
CA VAL A 492 12.62 -5.68 -20.27
C VAL A 492 13.31 -6.58 -21.29
N GLU A 493 14.02 -5.96 -22.23
CA GLU A 493 14.74 -6.57 -23.33
C GLU A 493 16.26 -6.28 -23.17
N GLY A 494 16.94 -7.09 -22.36
CA GLY A 494 18.32 -6.79 -21.94
C GLY A 494 18.37 -5.51 -21.10
N GLU A 495 19.12 -4.51 -21.54
CA GLU A 495 19.20 -3.19 -20.87
C GLU A 495 18.01 -2.27 -21.22
N LYS A 496 17.24 -2.58 -22.28
CA LYS A 496 16.13 -1.75 -22.75
C LYS A 496 14.87 -2.00 -21.93
N ILE A 497 14.30 -0.95 -21.35
CA ILE A 497 13.01 -0.98 -20.65
C ILE A 497 11.98 -0.17 -21.46
N THR A 498 10.89 -0.82 -21.88
CA THR A 498 9.79 -0.21 -22.64
C THR A 498 8.53 -0.12 -21.77
N GLN A 499 7.96 1.08 -21.61
CA GLN A 499 6.66 1.24 -20.94
C GLN A 499 5.53 0.85 -21.90
N VAL A 500 4.64 -0.05 -21.51
CA VAL A 500 3.42 -0.38 -22.24
C VAL A 500 2.25 0.29 -21.57
N THR A 501 1.45 1.05 -22.34
CA THR A 501 0.41 1.96 -21.85
C THR A 501 -0.96 1.65 -22.48
N PRO A 502 -1.62 0.54 -22.08
CA PRO A 502 -2.88 0.04 -22.65
C PRO A 502 -3.98 1.06 -22.96
N TRP A 503 -4.14 2.06 -22.11
CA TRP A 503 -5.17 3.10 -22.23
C TRP A 503 -5.02 3.98 -23.48
N GLN A 504 -3.85 4.00 -24.14
CA GLN A 504 -3.71 4.65 -25.45
C GLN A 504 -4.50 3.92 -26.55
N GLU A 505 -4.67 2.60 -26.43
CA GLU A 505 -5.38 1.76 -27.41
C GLU A 505 -6.81 1.41 -27.02
N LEU A 506 -7.09 1.43 -25.71
CA LEU A 506 -8.37 1.09 -25.07
C LEU A 506 -8.61 2.03 -23.86
N PRO A 507 -8.94 3.32 -24.07
CA PRO A 507 -8.97 4.33 -23.00
C PRO A 507 -10.04 4.07 -21.93
N ASP A 508 -11.27 3.75 -22.34
CA ASP A 508 -12.42 3.66 -21.43
C ASP A 508 -12.76 2.19 -21.13
N LEU A 509 -12.59 1.80 -19.87
CA LEU A 509 -12.97 0.49 -19.32
C LEU A 509 -14.34 0.47 -18.63
N GLU A 510 -14.85 1.63 -18.20
CA GLU A 510 -16.20 1.76 -17.64
C GLU A 510 -17.24 1.40 -18.71
N ASP A 511 -17.10 1.97 -19.91
CA ASP A 511 -17.85 1.61 -21.11
C ASP A 511 -17.15 0.50 -21.93
N LEU A 512 -16.81 -0.64 -21.29
CA LEU A 512 -16.23 -1.80 -21.99
C LEU A 512 -17.29 -2.54 -22.83
N HIS A 513 -17.64 -1.93 -23.96
CA HIS A 513 -18.66 -2.41 -24.88
C HIS A 513 -18.18 -3.54 -25.80
N ILE A 514 -19.16 -4.29 -26.31
CA ILE A 514 -19.03 -5.54 -27.07
C ILE A 514 -18.23 -5.45 -28.38
N TRP A 515 -17.94 -4.24 -28.89
CA TRP A 515 -17.10 -4.00 -30.07
C TRP A 515 -15.64 -3.63 -29.72
N LYS A 516 -15.33 -3.37 -28.45
CA LYS A 516 -13.94 -3.24 -27.95
C LYS A 516 -13.26 -4.61 -27.79
N LEU A 517 -14.05 -5.70 -27.79
CA LEU A 517 -13.58 -7.08 -27.59
C LEU A 517 -12.43 -7.50 -28.51
N GLY A 518 -12.48 -7.11 -29.79
CA GLY A 518 -11.42 -7.44 -30.76
C GLY A 518 -10.03 -6.86 -30.42
N LYS A 519 -9.95 -5.86 -29.54
CA LYS A 519 -8.71 -5.31 -28.97
C LYS A 519 -8.40 -5.78 -27.54
N LEU A 520 -9.42 -6.20 -26.78
CA LEU A 520 -9.33 -6.35 -25.32
C LEU A 520 -8.24 -7.34 -24.86
N TRP A 521 -7.93 -8.37 -25.64
CA TRP A 521 -6.96 -9.42 -25.27
C TRP A 521 -5.49 -9.01 -25.42
N GLN A 522 -5.17 -7.93 -26.16
CA GLN A 522 -3.79 -7.45 -26.32
C GLN A 522 -3.21 -6.76 -25.07
N PRO A 523 -3.94 -5.88 -24.34
CA PRO A 523 -3.45 -5.22 -23.13
C PRO A 523 -3.53 -6.05 -21.83
N LEU A 524 -3.93 -7.32 -21.89
CA LEU A 524 -4.21 -8.12 -20.69
C LEU A 524 -3.10 -9.12 -20.39
N ARG A 525 -2.50 -8.97 -19.21
CA ARG A 525 -1.77 -10.01 -18.49
C ARG A 525 -2.48 -10.26 -17.17
N GLN A 526 -1.88 -11.04 -16.26
CA GLN A 526 -2.45 -11.23 -14.92
C GLN A 526 -1.78 -10.32 -13.87
N SER A 527 -0.45 -10.14 -13.93
CA SER A 527 0.29 -9.29 -12.98
C SER A 527 0.05 -7.78 -13.11
N ASN A 528 -0.81 -7.33 -14.05
CA ASN A 528 -1.23 -5.93 -14.20
C ASN A 528 -2.71 -5.70 -13.80
N ILE A 529 -3.30 -6.60 -13.00
CA ILE A 529 -4.72 -6.55 -12.61
C ILE A 529 -4.90 -6.76 -11.10
N MET A 530 -5.77 -5.96 -10.48
CA MET A 530 -6.26 -6.16 -9.12
C MET A 530 -7.80 -6.17 -9.10
N PHE A 531 -8.37 -7.19 -8.45
CA PHE A 531 -9.80 -7.43 -8.33
C PHE A 531 -10.30 -7.13 -6.91
N ARG A 532 -11.48 -6.52 -6.78
CA ARG A 532 -12.29 -6.60 -5.55
C ARG A 532 -12.82 -8.04 -5.42
N ARG A 533 -12.42 -8.74 -4.36
CA ARG A 533 -12.70 -10.18 -4.18
C ARG A 533 -14.19 -10.50 -4.27
N SER A 534 -15.02 -9.73 -3.58
CA SER A 534 -16.49 -9.90 -3.55
C SER A 534 -17.18 -9.74 -4.91
N ARG A 535 -16.44 -9.37 -5.97
CA ARG A 535 -16.88 -9.39 -7.36
C ARG A 535 -16.34 -10.60 -8.10
N LEU A 536 -15.05 -10.90 -7.95
CA LEU A 536 -14.42 -12.09 -8.54
C LEU A 536 -15.13 -13.39 -8.11
N ASP A 537 -15.53 -13.48 -6.84
CA ASP A 537 -16.31 -14.59 -6.28
C ASP A 537 -17.68 -14.77 -6.99
N LEU A 538 -18.23 -13.74 -7.65
CA LEU A 538 -19.49 -13.82 -8.40
C LEU A 538 -19.35 -14.51 -9.77
N VAL A 539 -18.13 -14.75 -10.27
CA VAL A 539 -17.94 -15.44 -11.56
C VAL A 539 -18.01 -16.96 -11.40
N GLY A 540 -17.71 -17.49 -10.21
CA GLY A 540 -17.95 -18.89 -9.83
C GLY A 540 -16.85 -19.89 -10.21
N GLY A 541 -15.77 -19.46 -10.87
CA GLY A 541 -14.62 -20.31 -11.21
C GLY A 541 -13.83 -19.75 -12.39
N PHE A 542 -12.75 -20.44 -12.76
CA PHE A 542 -12.03 -20.20 -14.02
C PHE A 542 -12.33 -21.35 -14.98
N ASN A 543 -12.71 -21.02 -16.22
CA ASN A 543 -12.91 -22.03 -17.25
C ASN A 543 -11.61 -22.80 -17.52
N ARG A 544 -11.69 -24.13 -17.51
CA ARG A 544 -10.54 -25.05 -17.44
C ARG A 544 -10.07 -25.55 -18.80
N GLU A 545 -10.91 -25.41 -19.82
CA GLU A 545 -10.60 -25.77 -21.21
C GLU A 545 -9.88 -24.62 -21.95
N LEU A 546 -9.85 -23.42 -21.36
CA LEU A 546 -9.20 -22.23 -21.92
C LEU A 546 -7.77 -22.03 -21.41
N ASN A 547 -6.92 -21.48 -22.26
CA ASN A 547 -5.59 -21.01 -21.91
C ASN A 547 -5.62 -19.87 -20.86
N GLN A 548 -4.46 -19.61 -20.25
CA GLN A 548 -4.34 -18.68 -19.14
C GLN A 548 -4.81 -17.25 -19.44
N ASP A 549 -4.66 -16.76 -20.68
CA ASP A 549 -5.03 -15.41 -21.07
C ASP A 549 -6.52 -15.35 -21.45
N ALA A 550 -7.01 -16.33 -22.22
CA ALA A 550 -8.43 -16.46 -22.58
C ALA A 550 -9.35 -16.61 -21.36
N ALA A 551 -8.96 -17.44 -20.39
CA ALA A 551 -9.70 -17.55 -19.12
C ALA A 551 -9.74 -16.23 -18.34
N MET A 552 -8.69 -15.40 -18.40
CA MET A 552 -8.68 -14.09 -17.72
C MET A 552 -9.55 -13.06 -18.44
N VAL A 553 -9.56 -13.07 -19.78
CA VAL A 553 -10.50 -12.29 -20.60
C VAL A 553 -11.96 -12.66 -20.27
N GLU A 554 -12.26 -13.95 -20.12
CA GLU A 554 -13.61 -14.42 -19.76
C GLU A 554 -14.04 -13.92 -18.36
N ILE A 555 -13.16 -13.92 -17.35
CA ILE A 555 -13.45 -13.32 -16.03
C ILE A 555 -13.81 -11.83 -16.17
N ILE A 556 -12.95 -11.05 -16.82
CA ILE A 556 -13.13 -9.59 -16.95
C ILE A 556 -14.45 -9.26 -17.63
N LEU A 557 -14.83 -10.02 -18.67
CA LEU A 557 -16.09 -9.82 -19.38
C LEU A 557 -17.32 -10.26 -18.58
N ASN A 558 -17.23 -11.33 -17.80
CA ASN A 558 -18.29 -11.67 -16.86
C ASN A 558 -18.48 -10.60 -15.78
N LEU A 559 -17.42 -9.95 -15.32
CA LEU A 559 -17.49 -8.84 -14.36
C LEU A 559 -18.06 -7.56 -15.00
N VAL A 560 -17.36 -6.98 -15.97
CA VAL A 560 -17.68 -5.64 -16.48
C VAL A 560 -18.92 -5.69 -17.38
N PHE A 561 -18.93 -6.57 -18.38
CA PHE A 561 -19.96 -6.56 -19.43
C PHE A 561 -21.28 -7.23 -18.99
N LEU A 562 -21.21 -8.27 -18.15
CA LEU A 562 -22.38 -9.07 -17.75
C LEU A 562 -22.89 -8.80 -16.34
N ARG A 563 -22.04 -8.25 -15.44
CA ARG A 563 -22.43 -7.87 -14.07
C ARG A 563 -22.35 -6.37 -13.77
N GLY A 564 -21.83 -5.55 -14.70
CA GLY A 564 -21.76 -4.10 -14.56
C GLY A 564 -20.73 -3.63 -13.54
N SER A 565 -19.70 -4.43 -13.26
CA SER A 565 -18.63 -4.04 -12.34
C SER A 565 -17.76 -2.92 -12.93
N ARG A 566 -17.55 -1.85 -12.16
CA ARG A 566 -16.78 -0.67 -12.58
C ARG A 566 -15.30 -1.02 -12.70
N ALA A 567 -14.71 -0.71 -13.86
CA ALA A 567 -13.31 -0.98 -14.17
C ALA A 567 -12.56 0.28 -14.63
N LEU A 568 -11.32 0.46 -14.15
CA LEU A 568 -10.48 1.61 -14.49
C LEU A 568 -9.03 1.23 -14.83
N TRP A 569 -8.37 2.12 -15.57
CA TRP A 569 -6.91 2.13 -15.70
C TRP A 569 -6.28 2.97 -14.60
N LEU A 570 -5.33 2.39 -13.88
CA LEU A 570 -4.22 3.13 -13.27
C LEU A 570 -3.25 3.48 -14.40
N PRO A 571 -3.03 4.76 -14.76
CA PRO A 571 -2.24 5.18 -15.92
C PRO A 571 -0.72 5.12 -15.65
N GLU A 572 -0.28 4.08 -14.95
CA GLU A 572 1.10 3.83 -14.53
C GLU A 572 1.45 2.35 -14.74
N ALA A 573 2.74 2.02 -14.77
CA ALA A 573 3.18 0.63 -14.71
C ALA A 573 3.14 0.11 -13.26
N THR A 574 2.76 -1.16 -13.06
CA THR A 574 2.87 -1.84 -11.74
C THR A 574 3.70 -3.11 -11.76
N CYS A 575 4.11 -3.62 -12.93
CA CYS A 575 4.90 -4.84 -13.04
C CYS A 575 5.90 -4.79 -14.21
N ARG A 576 6.82 -5.77 -14.22
CA ARG A 576 7.82 -6.02 -15.26
C ARG A 576 7.69 -7.44 -15.79
N TYR A 577 7.88 -7.58 -17.10
CA TYR A 577 8.06 -8.86 -17.79
C TYR A 577 9.43 -8.87 -18.48
N PHE A 578 10.09 -10.03 -18.49
CA PHE A 578 11.46 -10.20 -18.98
C PHE A 578 11.47 -11.18 -20.16
N GLY A 579 12.08 -10.80 -21.28
CA GLY A 579 12.26 -11.68 -22.43
C GLY A 579 12.41 -10.89 -23.73
N GLN A 580 12.91 -11.55 -24.78
CA GLN A 580 12.81 -11.02 -26.14
C GLN A 580 11.35 -10.84 -26.52
N SER A 581 11.07 -9.86 -27.39
CA SER A 581 9.76 -9.52 -27.91
C SER A 581 8.88 -10.74 -28.25
N ASN A 582 7.97 -11.09 -27.34
CA ASN A 582 6.62 -11.46 -27.74
C ASN A 582 6.00 -10.20 -28.34
N THR A 583 6.31 -9.94 -29.62
CA THR A 583 5.65 -8.94 -30.43
C THR A 583 4.14 -9.13 -30.34
N ILE A 584 3.39 -8.04 -30.38
CA ILE A 584 1.92 -8.10 -30.53
C ILE A 584 1.55 -8.78 -31.87
N GLU A 585 2.49 -8.82 -32.82
CA GLU A 585 2.44 -9.67 -34.00
C GLU A 585 2.54 -11.17 -33.64
N LYS A 586 1.50 -11.92 -34.02
CA LYS A 586 1.40 -13.39 -33.99
C LYS A 586 1.41 -14.04 -32.60
N GLN A 587 0.41 -13.69 -31.78
CA GLN A 587 -0.22 -14.75 -30.98
C GLN A 587 -0.65 -15.90 -31.91
N SER A 588 -0.48 -17.14 -31.45
CA SER A 588 -0.69 -18.35 -32.25
C SER A 588 -2.18 -18.65 -32.48
N SER A 589 -2.47 -19.42 -33.56
CA SER A 589 -3.84 -19.82 -33.95
C SER A 589 -4.72 -20.29 -32.78
N PRO A 590 -4.24 -21.16 -31.86
CA PRO A 590 -5.07 -21.66 -30.77
C PRO A 590 -5.63 -20.56 -29.86
N VAL A 591 -4.83 -19.56 -29.47
CA VAL A 591 -5.31 -18.47 -28.60
C VAL A 591 -6.41 -17.68 -29.31
N ALA A 592 -6.25 -17.41 -30.61
CA ALA A 592 -7.24 -16.69 -31.41
C ALA A 592 -8.54 -17.49 -31.61
N GLU A 593 -8.45 -18.83 -31.67
CA GLU A 593 -9.58 -19.76 -31.73
C GLU A 593 -10.30 -19.86 -30.38
N GLU A 594 -9.58 -20.00 -29.26
CA GLU A 594 -10.15 -20.02 -27.91
C GLU A 594 -10.81 -18.69 -27.53
N MET A 595 -10.29 -17.54 -27.97
CA MET A 595 -10.96 -16.24 -27.80
C MET A 595 -12.29 -16.17 -28.56
N LYS A 596 -12.41 -16.89 -29.69
CA LYS A 596 -13.70 -17.04 -30.39
C LYS A 596 -14.68 -17.85 -29.55
N GLU A 597 -14.21 -18.86 -28.82
CA GLU A 597 -15.04 -19.64 -27.88
C GLU A 597 -15.48 -18.81 -26.67
N VAL A 598 -14.62 -17.96 -26.11
CA VAL A 598 -14.99 -16.98 -25.06
C VAL A 598 -16.10 -16.05 -25.55
N ILE A 599 -15.97 -15.50 -26.75
CA ILE A 599 -17.01 -14.66 -27.38
C ILE A 599 -18.30 -15.48 -27.58
N ASP A 600 -18.20 -16.69 -28.13
CA ASP A 600 -19.36 -17.56 -28.36
C ASP A 600 -20.02 -18.03 -27.05
N SER A 601 -19.27 -18.17 -25.95
CA SER A 601 -19.73 -18.45 -24.58
C SER A 601 -20.55 -17.28 -24.04
N ILE A 602 -19.97 -16.07 -24.03
CA ILE A 602 -20.62 -14.84 -23.55
C ILE A 602 -21.94 -14.58 -24.30
N PHE A 603 -21.93 -14.67 -25.63
CA PHE A 603 -23.13 -14.43 -26.44
C PHE A 603 -24.22 -15.52 -26.30
N LYS A 604 -23.94 -16.68 -25.70
CA LYS A 604 -24.96 -17.69 -25.35
C LYS A 604 -25.64 -17.40 -24.01
N GLN A 605 -25.13 -16.49 -23.17
CA GLN A 605 -25.70 -16.24 -21.85
C GLN A 605 -27.10 -15.58 -21.92
N PRO A 606 -28.09 -15.99 -21.10
CA PRO A 606 -29.44 -15.42 -21.09
C PRO A 606 -29.52 -13.91 -20.77
N THR A 607 -28.45 -13.36 -20.18
CA THR A 607 -28.27 -11.94 -19.87
C THR A 607 -28.02 -11.06 -21.11
N VAL A 608 -27.60 -11.65 -22.24
CA VAL A 608 -27.29 -10.91 -23.48
C VAL A 608 -28.57 -10.56 -24.24
N LYS A 609 -28.98 -9.30 -24.11
CA LYS A 609 -30.21 -8.73 -24.72
C LYS A 609 -30.16 -8.82 -26.26
N GLY A 610 -31.33 -8.96 -26.89
CA GLY A 610 -31.45 -9.16 -28.35
C GLY A 610 -30.86 -8.04 -29.24
N TRP A 611 -30.54 -6.86 -28.70
CA TRP A 611 -29.79 -5.83 -29.43
C TRP A 611 -28.27 -6.09 -29.42
N MET A 612 -27.72 -6.67 -28.34
CA MET A 612 -26.31 -7.05 -28.22
C MET A 612 -25.97 -8.17 -29.21
N GLN A 613 -26.88 -9.13 -29.40
CA GLN A 613 -26.75 -10.22 -30.39
C GLN A 613 -26.45 -9.71 -31.82
N LYS A 614 -27.03 -8.57 -32.22
CA LYS A 614 -26.80 -7.95 -33.54
C LYS A 614 -25.37 -7.42 -33.74
N LEU A 615 -24.58 -7.35 -32.67
CA LEU A 615 -23.20 -6.86 -32.68
C LEU A 615 -22.17 -8.00 -32.70
N LYS A 616 -22.59 -9.28 -32.73
CA LYS A 616 -21.70 -10.45 -32.60
C LYS A 616 -20.56 -10.48 -33.63
N ALA A 617 -20.85 -10.19 -34.89
CA ALA A 617 -19.84 -10.12 -35.95
C ALA A 617 -18.75 -9.05 -35.69
N ARG A 618 -19.01 -8.05 -34.84
CA ARG A 618 -18.06 -6.98 -34.47
C ARG A 618 -17.21 -7.31 -33.24
N ALA A 619 -17.47 -8.44 -32.56
CA ALA A 619 -16.73 -8.86 -31.38
C ALA A 619 -15.40 -9.57 -31.74
N TYR A 620 -15.37 -10.29 -32.87
CA TYR A 620 -14.25 -11.13 -33.27
C TYR A 620 -13.01 -10.32 -33.71
N PRO A 621 -11.78 -10.84 -33.49
CA PRO A 621 -10.56 -10.19 -33.98
C PRO A 621 -10.51 -10.12 -35.51
N LYS A 622 -10.03 -8.99 -36.05
CA LYS A 622 -9.78 -8.85 -37.50
C LYS A 622 -8.73 -9.89 -37.95
N GLY A 623 -9.10 -10.72 -38.94
CA GLY A 623 -8.30 -11.84 -39.42
C GLY A 623 -8.78 -13.22 -38.95
N VAL A 624 -9.62 -13.30 -37.91
CA VAL A 624 -10.21 -14.55 -37.43
C VAL A 624 -11.60 -14.74 -38.03
N GLY A 625 -11.68 -15.49 -39.13
CA GLY A 625 -12.97 -15.94 -39.69
C GLY A 625 -13.72 -14.96 -40.60
N SER A 626 -13.09 -13.87 -41.08
CA SER A 626 -13.71 -12.95 -42.04
C SER A 626 -13.79 -13.57 -43.45
N ARG A 627 -14.90 -14.27 -43.71
CA ARG A 627 -15.40 -14.62 -45.07
C ARG A 627 -16.82 -14.09 -45.27
N GLU A 628 -17.00 -12.81 -44.98
CA GLU A 628 -18.12 -11.93 -45.38
C GLU A 628 -17.64 -10.47 -45.27
#